data_AF-A0AAV7INL3-F1
#
_entry.id   AF-A0AAV7INL3-F1
#
_cell.length_a   1.000
_cell.length_b   1.000
_cell.length_c   1.000
_cell.angle_alpha   90.00
_cell.angle_beta   90.00
_cell.angle_gamma   90.00
#
_symmetry.space_group_name_H-M   'P 1'
#
loop_
_entity.id
_entity.type
_entity.pdbx_description
1 polymer ?
#
loop_
_entity_poly.entity_id
_entity_poly.type
_entity_poly.pdbx_seq_one_letter_code
_entity_poly.pdbx_strand_id
1 'polypeptide(L)'
;MMNILKYSRLIQISNTQSLVTYIQGQSPKSRIREYFYFINHQGMLFLDDARMKNFTSCFKDFLSYGYGEDSLMVSFEPNKLFMNIQTGKVYHPGPITANGIGLVRSKLGIELSSYFEFDNGENQAPTHFNWNGTRHSLEEQWYRDKLHLLKNNTEI
;
A
#
# COMPACT_ATOMS: atom_id res chain seq x y z
N MET A 1 9.60 12.82 14.93
CA MET A 1 10.71 12.36 14.06
C MET A 1 10.40 10.93 13.60
N MET A 2 10.27 10.71 12.30
CA MET A 2 10.01 9.37 11.75
C MET A 2 11.33 8.60 11.75
N ASN A 3 11.43 7.53 12.55
CA ASN A 3 12.63 6.69 12.61
C ASN A 3 12.77 5.93 11.29
N ILE A 4 13.66 6.39 10.42
CA ILE A 4 14.09 5.67 9.22
C ILE A 4 15.11 4.63 9.67
N LEU A 5 14.75 3.36 9.62
CA LEU A 5 15.69 2.27 9.82
C LEU A 5 16.58 2.17 8.58
N LYS A 6 17.84 2.59 8.72
CA LYS A 6 18.88 2.37 7.72
C LYS A 6 19.59 1.06 8.05
N TYR A 7 19.53 0.10 7.14
CA TYR A 7 20.26 -1.15 7.24
C TYR A 7 21.51 -1.04 6.35
N SER A 8 22.68 -1.08 6.97
CA SER A 8 23.96 -1.16 6.27
C SER A 8 24.55 -2.53 6.55
N ARG A 9 24.62 -3.40 5.54
CA ARG A 9 25.24 -4.71 5.68
C ARG A 9 26.37 -4.83 4.66
N LEU A 10 27.55 -5.19 5.15
CA LEU A 10 28.63 -5.64 4.29
C LEU A 10 28.22 -7.01 3.74
N ILE A 11 28.05 -7.11 2.43
CA ILE A 11 27.79 -8.38 1.77
C ILE A 11 29.04 -8.70 0.94
N GLN A 12 29.60 -9.88 1.14
CA GLN A 12 30.70 -10.36 0.34
C GLN A 12 30.11 -11.10 -0.86
N ILE A 13 30.15 -10.45 -2.02
CA ILE A 13 29.76 -11.07 -3.29
C ILE A 13 31.06 -11.19 -4.09
N SER A 14 31.67 -12.39 -4.09
CA SER A 14 33.02 -12.66 -4.61
C SER A 14 34.17 -12.00 -3.80
N ASN A 15 35.39 -11.93 -4.34
CA ASN A 15 36.57 -11.31 -3.69
C ASN A 15 36.45 -9.79 -3.47
N THR A 16 35.27 -9.21 -3.64
CA THR A 16 34.98 -7.80 -3.44
C THR A 16 33.94 -7.65 -2.33
N GLN A 17 34.26 -6.85 -1.32
CA GLN A 17 33.32 -6.43 -0.29
C GLN A 17 32.55 -5.22 -0.83
N SER A 18 31.23 -5.36 -1.02
CA SER A 18 30.36 -4.23 -1.35
C SER A 18 29.50 -3.88 -0.14
N LEU A 19 29.51 -2.59 0.21
CA LEU A 19 28.60 -2.06 1.23
C LEU A 19 27.23 -1.87 0.58
N VAL A 20 26.30 -2.76 0.88
CA VAL A 20 24.91 -2.61 0.43
C VAL A 20 24.16 -1.85 1.52
N THR A 21 23.72 -0.65 1.18
CA THR A 21 22.86 0.17 2.03
C THR A 21 21.42 0.04 1.56
N TYR A 22 20.55 -0.34 2.49
CA TYR A 22 19.12 -0.39 2.28
C TYR A 22 18.44 0.62 3.21
N ILE A 23 17.51 1.36 2.63
CA ILE A 23 16.56 2.18 3.34
C ILE A 23 15.18 1.54 3.17
N GLN A 24 14.52 1.26 4.29
CA GLN A 24 13.17 0.72 4.30
C GLN A 24 12.25 1.50 3.35
N GLY A 25 11.64 0.78 2.40
CA GLY A 25 10.74 1.36 1.41
C GLY A 25 11.41 2.09 0.24
N GLN A 26 12.70 1.88 -0.03
CA GLN A 26 13.39 2.54 -1.15
C GLN A 26 12.89 2.12 -2.54
N SER A 27 12.98 3.06 -3.49
CA SER A 27 12.69 2.87 -4.91
C SER A 27 13.85 3.42 -5.73
N PRO A 28 14.93 2.63 -5.93
CA PRO A 28 16.16 3.12 -6.55
C PRO A 28 16.00 3.46 -8.04
N LYS A 29 14.96 2.94 -8.70
CA LYS A 29 14.59 3.26 -10.09
C LYS A 29 13.09 3.46 -10.18
N SER A 30 12.65 4.23 -11.19
CA SER A 30 11.23 4.40 -11.48
C SER A 30 10.56 3.03 -11.67
N ARG A 31 9.43 2.82 -10.98
CA ARG A 31 8.62 1.58 -10.98
C ARG A 31 9.33 0.32 -10.42
N ILE A 32 10.52 0.45 -9.82
CA ILE A 32 11.22 -0.67 -9.20
C ILE A 32 11.28 -0.44 -7.69
N ARG A 33 10.70 -1.38 -6.93
CA ARG A 33 10.76 -1.42 -5.47
C ARG A 33 11.59 -2.61 -5.01
N GLU A 34 12.52 -2.37 -4.11
CA GLU A 34 13.34 -3.43 -3.52
C GLU A 34 12.75 -3.89 -2.20
N TYR A 35 12.73 -5.21 -2.03
CA TYR A 35 12.21 -5.90 -0.85
C TYR A 35 13.32 -6.75 -0.27
N PHE A 36 13.54 -6.64 1.04
CA PHE A 36 14.45 -7.52 1.76
C PHE A 36 13.64 -8.65 2.42
N TYR A 37 14.09 -9.88 2.20
CA TYR A 37 13.53 -11.05 2.83
C TYR A 37 14.56 -11.69 3.76
N PHE A 38 14.10 -12.29 4.85
CA PHE A 38 14.92 -13.13 5.72
C PHE A 38 14.23 -14.47 5.96
N ILE A 39 15.03 -15.50 6.21
CA ILE A 39 14.54 -16.86 6.51
C ILE A 39 14.86 -17.15 7.98
N ASN A 40 13.88 -17.63 8.74
CA ASN A 40 14.12 -18.04 10.13
C ASN A 40 14.75 -19.44 10.21
N HIS A 41 15.15 -19.87 11.40
CA HIS A 41 15.71 -21.20 11.64
C HIS A 41 14.76 -22.39 11.33
N GLN A 42 13.45 -22.17 11.18
CA GLN A 42 12.50 -23.20 10.71
C GLN A 42 12.32 -23.19 9.17
N GLY A 43 13.05 -22.36 8.43
CA GLY A 43 12.93 -22.27 6.97
C GLY A 43 11.74 -21.42 6.50
N MET A 44 11.10 -20.65 7.37
CA MET A 44 10.01 -19.75 7.00
C MET A 44 10.56 -18.43 6.46
N LEU A 45 10.06 -17.99 5.29
CA LEU A 45 10.43 -16.74 4.63
C LEU A 45 9.58 -15.57 5.14
N PHE A 46 10.24 -14.48 5.55
CA PHE A 46 9.61 -13.24 6.02
C PHE A 46 10.11 -12.06 5.21
N LEU A 47 9.22 -11.11 4.96
CA LEU A 47 9.58 -9.80 4.44
C LEU A 47 10.04 -8.91 5.60
N ASP A 48 11.21 -8.28 5.50
CA ASP A 48 11.78 -7.42 6.55
C ASP A 48 10.87 -6.21 6.89
N ASP A 49 10.21 -5.67 5.87
CA ASP A 49 9.18 -4.63 6.01
C ASP A 49 7.90 -5.11 6.72
N ALA A 50 7.71 -6.43 6.84
CA ALA A 50 6.57 -7.02 7.52
C ALA A 50 6.85 -7.12 9.02
N ARG A 51 6.55 -6.06 9.77
CA ARG A 51 6.32 -6.20 11.22
C ARG A 51 5.16 -7.17 11.42
N MET A 52 5.44 -8.40 11.88
CA MET A 52 4.41 -9.42 12.14
C MET A 52 3.39 -8.90 13.16
N LYS A 53 2.25 -8.47 12.65
CA LYS A 53 1.00 -8.22 13.36
C LYS A 53 -0.13 -8.51 12.35
N ASN A 54 -0.39 -9.80 12.14
CA ASN A 54 -1.60 -10.32 11.48
C ASN A 54 -2.80 -9.84 12.33
N PHE A 55 -3.99 -9.46 11.84
CA PHE A 55 -4.79 -9.89 10.72
C PHE A 55 -5.51 -8.66 10.12
N THR A 56 -5.39 -8.41 8.82
CA THR A 56 -6.43 -7.65 8.10
C THR A 56 -7.41 -8.68 7.56
N SER A 57 -8.31 -9.18 8.40
CA SER A 57 -9.49 -9.88 7.89
C SER A 57 -10.40 -8.80 7.30
N CYS A 58 -10.64 -8.85 6.01
CA CYS A 58 -11.87 -8.31 5.45
C CYS A 58 -13.01 -9.06 6.15
N PHE A 59 -13.51 -8.54 7.27
CA PHE A 59 -14.76 -9.02 7.88
C PHE A 59 -15.88 -8.49 7.00
N LYS A 60 -16.03 -9.12 5.81
CA LYS A 60 -17.04 -8.98 4.76
C LYS A 60 -17.42 -7.58 4.24
N ASP A 61 -17.26 -6.50 5.00
CA ASP A 61 -17.81 -5.18 4.69
C ASP A 61 -16.99 -4.00 5.23
N PHE A 62 -15.80 -4.21 5.84
CA PHE A 62 -15.01 -3.13 6.47
C PHE A 62 -13.49 -3.22 6.23
N LEU A 63 -12.84 -2.04 6.17
CA LEU A 63 -11.39 -1.85 6.24
C LEU A 63 -10.99 -1.23 7.58
N SER A 64 -10.03 -1.84 8.27
CA SER A 64 -9.43 -1.30 9.50
C SER A 64 -8.09 -0.63 9.20
N TYR A 65 -7.93 0.60 9.70
CA TYR A 65 -6.70 1.39 9.57
C TYR A 65 -5.91 1.38 10.89
N GLY A 66 -4.62 1.02 10.82
CA GLY A 66 -3.68 1.22 11.93
C GLY A 66 -3.90 0.38 13.20
N TYR A 67 -4.71 -0.70 13.17
CA TYR A 67 -5.11 -1.48 14.35
C TYR A 67 -5.94 -0.69 15.38
N GLY A 68 -6.58 0.41 14.99
CA GLY A 68 -7.58 1.03 15.87
C GLY A 68 -8.77 0.11 16.06
N GLU A 69 -9.41 0.24 17.22
CA GLU A 69 -10.75 -0.27 17.49
C GLU A 69 -11.77 0.32 16.50
N ASP A 70 -13.07 0.22 16.78
CA ASP A 70 -14.16 0.68 15.91
C ASP A 70 -13.97 2.10 15.33
N SER A 71 -13.24 2.97 16.04
CA SER A 71 -12.90 4.34 15.63
C SER A 71 -12.04 4.47 14.36
N LEU A 72 -11.32 3.41 13.93
CA LEU A 72 -10.52 3.41 12.70
C LEU A 72 -11.01 2.39 11.66
N MET A 73 -12.24 1.89 11.83
CA MET A 73 -12.92 1.08 10.82
C MET A 73 -13.76 1.97 9.90
N VAL A 74 -13.74 1.67 8.62
CA VAL A 74 -14.64 2.27 7.62
C VAL A 74 -15.21 1.17 6.74
N SER A 75 -16.44 1.37 6.27
CA SER A 75 -17.05 0.43 5.34
C SER A 75 -16.18 0.29 4.10
N PHE A 76 -15.99 -0.94 3.64
CA PHE A 76 -15.28 -1.21 2.40
C PHE A 76 -16.19 -0.88 1.21
N GLU A 77 -15.77 0.08 0.39
CA GLU A 77 -16.46 0.53 -0.80
C GLU A 77 -15.61 0.17 -2.02
N PRO A 78 -15.90 -0.96 -2.72
CA PRO A 78 -15.05 -1.47 -3.79
C PRO A 78 -14.87 -0.48 -4.96
N ASN A 79 -15.91 0.31 -5.26
CA ASN A 79 -15.91 1.39 -6.24
C ASN A 79 -14.99 2.56 -5.86
N LYS A 80 -14.60 2.71 -4.59
CA LYS A 80 -13.76 3.82 -4.12
C LYS A 80 -12.30 3.44 -3.93
N LEU A 81 -11.86 2.31 -4.48
CA LEU A 81 -10.44 2.00 -4.58
C LEU A 81 -9.78 2.92 -5.61
N PHE A 82 -8.72 3.61 -5.20
CA PHE A 82 -7.93 4.47 -6.07
C PHE A 82 -6.49 3.95 -6.16
N MET A 83 -6.04 3.58 -7.36
CA MET A 83 -4.63 3.19 -7.59
C MET A 83 -3.85 4.38 -8.15
N ASN A 84 -2.78 4.77 -7.45
CA ASN A 84 -1.80 5.69 -8.01
C ASN A 84 -0.89 4.94 -9.00
N ILE A 85 -1.09 5.16 -10.30
CA ILE A 85 -0.36 4.49 -11.40
C ILE A 85 1.16 4.68 -11.36
N GLN A 86 1.66 5.76 -10.75
CA GLN A 86 3.11 6.03 -10.69
C GLN A 86 3.79 5.18 -9.62
N THR A 87 3.08 4.86 -8.54
CA THR A 87 3.65 4.22 -7.34
C THR A 87 3.09 2.84 -7.05
N GLY A 88 2.00 2.44 -7.72
CA GLY A 88 1.25 1.21 -7.42
C GLY A 88 0.54 1.24 -6.06
N LYS A 89 0.55 2.38 -5.35
CA LYS A 89 -0.12 2.52 -4.05
C LYS A 89 -1.63 2.57 -4.27
N VAL A 90 -2.36 1.79 -3.48
CA VAL A 90 -3.82 1.76 -3.49
C VAL A 90 -4.34 2.52 -2.28
N TYR A 91 -5.34 3.36 -2.49
CA TYR A 91 -5.99 4.18 -1.49
C TYR A 91 -7.49 3.87 -1.47
N HIS A 92 -8.11 4.14 -0.33
CA HIS A 92 -9.54 4.01 -0.11
C HIS A 92 -9.94 5.09 0.90
N PRO A 93 -11.22 5.51 0.98
CA PRO A 93 -11.71 6.34 2.07
C PRO A 93 -11.19 5.86 3.42
N GLY A 94 -10.64 6.77 4.21
CA GLY A 94 -10.14 6.49 5.57
C GLY A 94 -11.00 7.19 6.62
N PRO A 95 -10.71 6.95 7.91
CA PRO A 95 -11.34 7.69 9.01
C PRO A 95 -11.20 9.20 8.82
N ILE A 96 -12.26 9.97 9.04
CA ILE A 96 -12.28 11.44 8.88
C ILE A 96 -11.23 12.07 9.81
N THR A 97 -11.05 11.51 11.01
CA THR A 97 -10.04 11.89 12.00
C THR A 97 -8.60 11.73 11.51
N ALA A 98 -8.38 10.89 10.49
CA ALA A 98 -7.09 10.63 9.86
C ALA A 98 -7.05 11.18 8.42
N ASN A 99 -7.57 12.40 8.22
CA ASN A 99 -7.62 13.10 6.93
C ASN A 99 -8.51 12.46 5.86
N GLY A 100 -9.25 11.40 6.18
CA GLY A 100 -10.24 10.78 5.28
C GLY A 100 -9.65 10.03 4.09
N ILE A 101 -8.32 9.90 3.97
CA ILE A 101 -7.65 9.10 2.94
C ILE A 101 -6.84 8.02 3.63
N GLY A 102 -7.19 6.78 3.33
CA GLY A 102 -6.53 5.60 3.85
C GLY A 102 -5.62 4.94 2.83
N LEU A 103 -4.35 4.72 3.18
CA LEU A 103 -3.43 3.92 2.38
C LEU A 103 -3.67 2.43 2.64
N VAL A 104 -3.95 1.67 1.58
CA VAL A 104 -4.05 0.22 1.65
C VAL A 104 -2.64 -0.37 1.85
N ARG A 105 -2.51 -1.27 2.83
CA ARG A 105 -1.24 -1.94 3.14
C ARG A 105 -0.78 -2.76 1.93
N SER A 106 0.53 -2.76 1.65
CA SER A 106 1.09 -3.43 0.47
C SER A 106 0.65 -4.89 0.29
N LYS A 107 0.57 -5.69 1.36
CA LYS A 107 0.08 -7.08 1.27
C LYS A 107 -1.34 -7.16 0.71
N LEU A 108 -2.26 -6.37 1.28
CA LEU A 108 -3.64 -6.31 0.81
C LEU A 108 -3.72 -5.68 -0.59
N GLY A 109 -2.91 -4.67 -0.89
CA GLY A 109 -2.87 -4.05 -2.22
C GLY A 109 -2.49 -5.03 -3.34
N ILE A 110 -1.60 -5.98 -3.06
CA ILE A 110 -1.23 -7.06 -4.00
C ILE A 110 -2.38 -8.06 -4.17
N GLU A 111 -3.07 -8.41 -3.09
CA GLU A 111 -4.26 -9.28 -3.17
C GLU A 111 -5.35 -8.61 -4.02
N LEU A 112 -5.62 -7.32 -3.76
CA LEU A 112 -6.55 -6.51 -4.53
C LEU A 112 -6.13 -6.33 -5.99
N SER A 113 -4.83 -6.36 -6.32
CA SER A 113 -4.39 -6.07 -7.68
C SER A 113 -4.86 -7.08 -8.72
N SER A 114 -5.11 -8.32 -8.29
CA SER A 114 -5.65 -9.38 -9.16
C SER A 114 -7.11 -9.15 -9.58
N TYR A 115 -7.80 -8.22 -8.94
CA TYR A 115 -9.20 -7.90 -9.17
C TYR A 115 -9.41 -6.59 -9.93
N PHE A 116 -8.34 -5.83 -10.20
CA PHE A 116 -8.43 -4.62 -11.02
C PHE A 116 -8.48 -4.94 -12.50
N GLU A 117 -9.34 -4.24 -13.22
CA GLU A 117 -9.48 -4.33 -14.68
C GLU A 117 -9.05 -3.00 -15.32
N PHE A 118 -8.33 -3.10 -16.44
CA PHE A 118 -7.67 -1.98 -17.11
C PHE A 118 -8.21 -1.82 -18.54
N ASP A 119 -9.48 -1.47 -18.69
CA ASP A 119 -10.12 -1.38 -20.02
C ASP A 119 -9.44 -0.34 -20.94
N ASN A 120 -8.82 0.69 -20.34
CA ASN A 120 -8.08 1.73 -21.05
C ASN A 120 -6.60 1.38 -21.29
N GLY A 121 -6.20 0.13 -21.00
CA GLY A 121 -4.83 -0.39 -21.12
C GLY A 121 -4.04 -0.37 -19.82
N GLU A 122 -3.07 -1.29 -19.70
CA GLU A 122 -2.31 -1.55 -18.45
C GLU A 122 -1.44 -0.38 -17.96
N ASN A 123 -1.16 0.60 -18.82
CA ASN A 123 -0.42 1.80 -18.44
C ASN A 123 -1.32 2.93 -17.89
N GLN A 124 -2.64 2.73 -17.91
CA GLN A 124 -3.63 3.66 -17.38
C GLN A 124 -4.14 3.20 -16.01
N ALA A 125 -4.90 4.05 -15.34
CA ALA A 125 -5.57 3.67 -14.09
C ALA A 125 -6.59 2.55 -14.36
N PRO A 126 -6.82 1.64 -13.39
CA PRO A 126 -7.87 0.65 -13.52
C PRO A 126 -9.22 1.35 -13.64
N THR A 127 -10.08 0.81 -14.49
CA THR A 127 -11.44 1.33 -14.73
C THR A 127 -12.46 0.63 -13.84
N HIS A 128 -12.23 -0.63 -13.53
CA HIS A 128 -13.13 -1.45 -12.73
C HIS A 128 -12.38 -2.29 -11.68
N PHE A 129 -13.15 -2.74 -10.70
CA PHE A 129 -12.72 -3.68 -9.68
C PHE A 129 -13.76 -4.79 -9.55
N ASN A 130 -13.33 -6.03 -9.75
CA ASN A 130 -14.20 -7.20 -9.65
C ASN A 130 -14.16 -7.75 -8.22
N TRP A 131 -15.26 -7.61 -7.49
CA TRP A 131 -15.36 -8.03 -6.10
C TRP A 131 -16.57 -8.92 -5.90
N ASN A 132 -16.39 -10.09 -5.28
CA ASN A 132 -17.46 -11.07 -5.05
C ASN A 132 -18.28 -11.39 -6.32
N GLY A 133 -17.62 -11.44 -7.49
CA GLY A 133 -18.26 -11.69 -8.79
C GLY A 133 -19.09 -10.52 -9.33
N THR A 134 -19.05 -9.36 -8.67
CA THR A 134 -19.69 -8.12 -9.13
C THR A 134 -18.62 -7.16 -9.65
N ARG A 135 -18.87 -6.59 -10.83
CA ARG A 135 -17.99 -5.61 -11.45
C ARG A 135 -18.37 -4.21 -10.99
N HIS A 136 -17.46 -3.52 -10.32
CA HIS A 136 -17.64 -2.16 -9.84
C HIS A 136 -16.83 -1.18 -10.68
N SER A 137 -17.46 -0.13 -11.22
CA SER A 137 -16.71 0.97 -11.84
C SER A 137 -16.01 1.80 -10.76
N LEU A 138 -14.75 2.16 -11.01
CA LEU A 138 -13.94 2.91 -10.05
C LEU A 138 -14.21 4.42 -10.14
N GLU A 139 -14.37 5.03 -8.97
CA GLU A 139 -14.59 6.46 -8.80
C GLU A 139 -13.29 7.12 -8.34
N GLU A 140 -12.71 8.00 -9.16
CA GLU A 140 -11.49 8.73 -8.77
C GLU A 140 -11.77 10.09 -8.11
N GLN A 141 -12.96 10.65 -8.33
CA GLN A 141 -13.25 12.05 -8.00
C GLN A 141 -13.12 12.33 -6.50
N TRP A 142 -13.60 11.43 -5.65
CA TRP A 142 -13.53 11.56 -4.19
C TRP A 142 -12.08 11.78 -3.69
N TYR A 143 -11.11 11.11 -4.31
CA TYR A 143 -9.70 11.19 -3.95
C TYR A 143 -9.10 12.54 -4.35
N ARG A 144 -9.45 13.02 -5.56
CA ARG A 144 -9.00 14.32 -6.07
C ARG A 144 -9.55 15.47 -5.22
N ASP A 145 -10.83 15.42 -4.90
CA ASP A 145 -11.51 16.42 -4.07
C ASP A 145 -10.87 16.49 -2.68
N LYS A 146 -10.64 15.34 -2.04
CA LYS A 146 -9.97 15.27 -0.73
C LYS A 146 -8.55 15.80 -0.78
N LEU A 147 -7.76 15.45 -1.80
CA LEU A 147 -6.41 15.98 -1.95
C LEU A 147 -6.39 17.50 -2.11
N HIS A 148 -7.33 18.06 -2.86
CA HIS A 148 -7.45 19.51 -3.03
C HIS A 148 -7.76 20.20 -1.69
N LEU A 149 -8.71 19.67 -0.91
CA LEU A 149 -9.04 20.19 0.42
C LEU A 149 -7.84 20.15 1.38
N LEU A 150 -7.07 19.06 1.37
CA LEU A 150 -5.89 18.92 2.25
C LEU A 150 -4.80 19.95 1.91
N LYS A 151 -4.57 20.22 0.62
CA LYS A 151 -3.59 21.22 0.19
C LYS A 151 -3.97 22.62 0.67
N ASN A 152 -5.22 23.02 0.46
CA ASN A 152 -5.70 24.36 0.82
C ASN A 152 -5.74 24.60 2.33
N ASN A 153 -5.93 23.54 3.13
CA ASN A 153 -5.92 23.63 4.59
C ASN A 153 -4.51 23.67 5.21
N THR A 154 -3.45 23.44 4.42
CA THR A 154 -2.06 23.44 4.90
C THR A 154 -1.33 24.76 4.61
N GLU A 155 -1.98 25.71 3.91
CA GLU A 155 -1.41 27.02 3.55
C GLU A 155 -1.76 28.16 4.53
N ILE A 156 -1.97 27.83 5.82
CA ILE A 156 -2.22 28.82 6.91
C ILE A 156 -1.08 28.76 7.93
#